data_AF-A0AAX1WWV9-F1
#
_entry.id   AF-A0AAX1WWV9-F1
#
_cell.length_a   1.000
_cell.length_b   1.000
_cell.length_c   1.000
_cell.angle_alpha   90.00
_cell.angle_beta   90.00
_cell.angle_gamma   90.00
#
_symmetry.space_group_name_H-M   'P 1'
#
loop_
_entity.id
_entity.type
_entity.pdbx_description
1 polymer ?
#
loop_
_entity_poly.entity_id
_entity_poly.type
_entity_poly.pdbx_seq_one_letter_code
_entity_poly.pdbx_strand_id
1 'polypeptide(L)'
;MTTLAAIAQSGLQAAQLRLDSSAHNVANLNTPGFRRQTVDQQAAPAPGGVQARVAAPAAATGVALEAEAVEQISATYAFQANLLVLRRADEMAGALLDVRA
;
A
#
# COMPACT_ATOMS: atom_id res chain seq x y z
N MET A 1 15.54 15.28 1.64
CA MET A 1 15.15 14.61 0.38
C MET A 1 14.97 13.10 0.57
N THR A 2 15.93 12.39 1.18
CA THR A 2 15.84 10.93 1.46
C THR A 2 14.65 10.51 2.31
N THR A 3 14.20 11.35 3.25
CA THR A 3 13.07 11.05 4.15
C THR A 3 11.71 11.01 3.44
N LEU A 4 11.45 11.94 2.50
CA LEU A 4 10.21 11.96 1.71
C LEU A 4 10.11 10.75 0.79
N ALA A 5 11.22 10.40 0.12
CA ALA A 5 11.28 9.21 -0.72
C ALA A 5 11.07 7.93 0.10
N ALA A 6 11.66 7.84 1.30
CA ALA A 6 11.46 6.70 2.20
C ALA A 6 9.99 6.57 2.67
N ILE A 7 9.35 7.68 3.02
CA ILE A 7 7.93 7.70 3.40
C ILE A 7 7.06 7.27 2.22
N ALA A 8 7.24 7.87 1.04
CA ALA A 8 6.51 7.52 -0.17
C ALA A 8 6.70 6.04 -0.55
N GLN A 9 7.94 5.54 -0.48
CA GLN A 9 8.25 4.14 -0.75
C GLN A 9 7.56 3.19 0.24
N SER A 10 7.56 3.53 1.53
CA SER A 10 6.86 2.73 2.54
C SER A 10 5.34 2.71 2.30
N GLY A 11 4.76 3.84 1.89
CA GLY A 11 3.35 3.95 1.50
C GLY A 11 3.00 3.15 0.24
N LEU A 12 3.90 3.13 -0.77
CA LEU A 12 3.76 2.30 -1.96
C LEU A 12 3.76 0.81 -1.60
N GLN A 13 4.71 0.38 -0.76
CA GLN A 13 4.79 -1.00 -0.29
C GLN A 13 3.54 -1.41 0.51
N ALA A 14 3.03 -0.52 1.36
CA ALA A 14 1.79 -0.76 2.10
C ALA A 14 0.58 -0.90 1.16
N ALA A 15 0.44 -0.01 0.18
CA ALA A 15 -0.63 -0.07 -0.80
C ALA A 15 -0.56 -1.33 -1.68
N GLN A 16 0.65 -1.72 -2.10
CA GLN A 16 0.91 -2.98 -2.82
C GLN A 16 0.45 -4.19 -1.99
N LEU A 17 0.85 -4.26 -0.71
CA LEU A 17 0.50 -5.38 0.15
C LEU A 17 -1.03 -5.51 0.34
N ARG A 18 -1.75 -4.38 0.42
CA ARG A 18 -3.22 -4.37 0.46
C ARG A 18 -3.84 -4.90 -0.82
N LEU A 19 -3.31 -4.50 -1.98
CA LEU A 19 -3.76 -5.01 -3.28
C LEU A 19 -3.52 -6.53 -3.38
N ASP A 20 -2.34 -7.00 -2.99
CA ASP A 20 -1.97 -8.42 -3.03
C ASP A 20 -2.85 -9.24 -2.07
N SER A 21 -3.09 -8.74 -0.85
CA SER A 21 -3.97 -9.40 0.12
C SER A 21 -5.41 -9.45 -0.38
N SER A 22 -5.91 -8.38 -1.01
CA SER A 22 -7.26 -8.37 -1.55
C SER A 22 -7.39 -9.32 -2.75
N ALA A 23 -6.40 -9.31 -3.66
CA ALA A 23 -6.36 -10.25 -4.78
C ALA A 23 -6.31 -11.71 -4.28
N HIS A 24 -5.56 -11.98 -3.22
CA HIS A 24 -5.52 -13.30 -2.58
C HIS A 24 -6.88 -13.70 -1.98
N ASN A 25 -7.59 -12.77 -1.33
CA ASN A 25 -8.94 -13.01 -0.81
C ASN A 25 -9.91 -13.33 -1.93
N VAL A 26 -9.93 -12.52 -2.99
CA VAL A 26 -10.80 -12.74 -4.16
C VAL A 26 -10.47 -14.06 -4.83
N ALA A 27 -9.20 -14.42 -5.02
CA ALA A 27 -8.83 -15.71 -5.62
C ALA A 27 -9.35 -16.92 -4.83
N ASN A 28 -9.49 -16.79 -3.52
CA ASN A 28 -9.96 -17.85 -2.62
C ASN A 28 -11.44 -17.74 -2.23
N LEU A 29 -12.22 -16.86 -2.88
CA LEU A 29 -13.60 -16.59 -2.48
C LEU A 29 -14.50 -17.84 -2.46
N ASN A 30 -14.22 -18.80 -3.34
CA ASN A 30 -15.01 -20.02 -3.52
C ASN A 30 -14.40 -21.22 -2.77
N THR A 31 -13.37 -21.00 -1.97
CA THR A 31 -12.72 -22.04 -1.18
C THR A 31 -13.51 -22.26 0.13
N PRO A 32 -14.08 -23.46 0.37
CA PRO A 32 -14.85 -23.72 1.57
C PRO A 32 -14.02 -23.50 2.84
N GLY A 33 -14.58 -22.78 3.82
CA GLY A 33 -13.91 -22.50 5.09
C GLY A 33 -12.77 -21.48 5.01
N PHE A 34 -12.53 -20.85 3.85
CA PHE A 34 -11.52 -19.81 3.72
C PHE A 34 -11.85 -18.60 4.60
N ARG A 35 -10.81 -18.02 5.20
CA ARG A 35 -10.87 -16.83 6.02
C ARG A 35 -10.02 -15.77 5.37
N ARG A 36 -10.61 -14.61 5.10
CA ARG A 36 -9.90 -13.52 4.46
C ARG A 36 -8.72 -13.02 5.32
N GLN A 37 -7.68 -12.61 4.63
CA GLN A 37 -6.54 -11.92 5.20
C GLN A 37 -6.83 -10.42 5.24
N THR A 38 -6.25 -9.73 6.22
CA THR A 38 -6.32 -8.28 6.34
C THR A 38 -4.91 -7.73 6.49
N VAL A 39 -4.70 -6.45 6.20
CA VAL A 39 -3.39 -5.80 6.32
C VAL A 39 -3.43 -4.79 7.46
N ASP A 40 -2.60 -5.02 8.47
CA ASP A 40 -2.38 -4.05 9.54
C ASP A 40 -1.32 -3.04 9.11
N GLN A 41 -1.63 -1.76 9.30
CA GLN A 41 -0.69 -0.67 9.07
C GLN A 41 -0.38 0.03 10.37
N GLN A 42 0.91 0.30 10.59
CA GLN A 42 1.41 0.97 11.78
C GLN A 42 2.41 2.05 11.38
N ALA A 43 2.48 3.12 12.19
CA ALA A 43 3.49 4.15 11.98
C ALA A 43 4.89 3.53 12.12
N ALA A 44 5.75 3.76 11.13
CA ALA A 44 7.14 3.36 11.20
C ALA A 44 7.90 4.30 12.17
N PRO A 45 8.90 3.80 12.93
CA PRO A 45 9.82 4.65 13.68
C PRO A 45 10.58 5.63 12.78
N ALA A 46 11.28 6.60 13.38
CA ALA A 46 12.11 7.56 12.65
C ALA A 46 12.97 6.86 11.57
N PRO A 47 12.98 7.34 10.31
CA PRO A 47 12.57 8.67 9.84
C PRO A 47 11.07 8.86 9.55
N GLY A 48 10.22 7.90 9.90
CA GLY A 48 8.78 7.92 9.67
C GLY A 48 8.33 7.07 8.49
N GLY A 49 7.03 7.05 8.21
CA GLY A 49 6.43 6.23 7.17
C GLY A 49 5.47 5.20 7.74
N VAL A 50 5.20 4.14 6.98
CA VAL A 50 4.26 3.08 7.37
C VAL A 50 4.92 1.71 7.27
N GLN A 51 4.66 0.86 8.27
CA GLN A 51 4.92 -0.57 8.20
C GLN A 51 3.60 -1.27 8.00
N ALA A 52 3.50 -2.09 6.95
CA ALA A 52 2.33 -2.89 6.64
C ALA A 52 2.69 -4.36 6.76
N ARG A 53 1.79 -5.15 7.35
CA ARG A 53 1.94 -6.60 7.46
C ARG A 53 0.59 -7.28 7.30
N VAL A 54 0.58 -8.49 6.76
CA VAL A 54 -0.62 -9.33 6.75
C VAL A 54 -0.92 -9.72 8.20
N ALA A 55 -2.11 -9.34 8.65
CA ALA A 55 -2.64 -9.66 9.96
C ALA A 55 -3.13 -11.11 10.00
N ALA A 56 -3.46 -11.58 11.20
CA ALA A 56 -4.08 -12.89 11.36
C ALA A 56 -5.39 -12.98 10.55
N PRO A 57 -5.75 -14.17 10.02
CA PRO A 57 -6.98 -14.35 9.27
C PRO A 57 -8.21 -13.91 10.07
N ALA A 58 -9.18 -13.31 9.40
CA ALA A 58 -10.40 -12.82 10.02
C ALA A 58 -11.12 -13.94 10.81
N ALA A 59 -11.78 -13.58 11.91
CA ALA A 59 -12.53 -14.53 12.73
C ALA A 59 -13.71 -15.17 11.98
N ALA A 60 -14.33 -14.41 11.06
CA ALA A 60 -15.42 -14.89 10.22
C ALA A 60 -14.88 -15.58 8.94
N THR A 61 -15.55 -16.65 8.53
CA THR A 61 -15.32 -17.33 7.25
C THR A 61 -16.02 -16.59 6.11
N GLY A 62 -15.43 -16.67 4.92
CA GLY A 62 -15.97 -16.05 3.72
C GLY A 62 -15.28 -14.73 3.35
N VAL A 63 -15.54 -14.30 2.12
CA VAL A 63 -14.99 -13.08 1.51
C VAL A 63 -16.16 -12.25 1.00
N ALA A 64 -16.26 -11.00 1.46
CA ALA A 64 -17.24 -10.05 0.95
C ALA A 64 -16.66 -9.36 -0.29
N LEU A 65 -17.09 -9.75 -1.48
CA LEU A 65 -16.51 -9.29 -2.75
C LEU A 65 -16.64 -7.77 -2.92
N GLU A 66 -17.75 -7.19 -2.49
CA GLU A 66 -17.98 -5.75 -2.48
C GLU A 66 -16.96 -5.01 -1.60
N ALA A 67 -16.58 -5.58 -0.46
CA ALA A 67 -15.57 -4.99 0.41
C ALA A 67 -14.17 -5.11 -0.19
N GLU A 68 -13.87 -6.22 -0.86
CA GLU A 68 -12.58 -6.40 -1.56
C GLU A 68 -12.44 -5.44 -2.75
N ALA A 69 -13.53 -5.17 -3.50
CA ALA A 69 -13.50 -4.19 -4.58
C ALA A 69 -13.21 -2.77 -4.05
N VAL A 70 -13.85 -2.37 -2.96
CA VAL A 70 -13.58 -1.08 -2.31
C VAL A 70 -12.14 -1.03 -1.76
N GLU A 71 -11.66 -2.13 -1.19
CA GLU A 71 -10.28 -2.24 -0.71
C GLU A 71 -9.27 -2.04 -1.85
N GLN A 72 -9.46 -2.72 -2.98
CA GLN A 72 -8.60 -2.56 -4.16
C GLN A 72 -8.61 -1.13 -4.69
N ILE A 73 -9.79 -0.53 -4.85
CA ILE A 73 -9.92 0.86 -5.31
C ILE A 73 -9.16 1.81 -4.38
N SER A 74 -9.39 1.70 -3.07
CA SER A 74 -8.74 2.56 -2.09
C SER A 74 -7.23 2.36 -2.03
N ALA A 75 -6.75 1.11 -2.20
CA ALA A 75 -5.34 0.78 -2.24
C ALA A 75 -4.67 1.30 -3.52
N THR A 76 -5.32 1.22 -4.69
CA THR A 76 -4.84 1.83 -5.93
C THR A 76 -4.70 3.35 -5.79
N TYR A 77 -5.69 4.03 -5.22
CA TYR A 77 -5.57 5.48 -4.98
C TYR A 77 -4.46 5.83 -3.99
N ALA A 78 -4.27 5.03 -2.93
CA ALA A 78 -3.15 5.21 -2.01
C ALA A 78 -1.80 5.01 -2.70
N PHE A 79 -1.70 4.03 -3.60
CA PHE A 79 -0.51 3.81 -4.42
C PHE A 79 -0.22 5.02 -5.31
N GLN A 80 -1.23 5.51 -6.04
CA GLN A 80 -1.09 6.68 -6.90
C GLN A 80 -0.68 7.93 -6.13
N ALA A 81 -1.26 8.16 -4.94
CA ALA A 81 -0.93 9.30 -4.08
C ALA A 81 0.56 9.28 -3.66
N ASN A 82 1.06 8.13 -3.21
CA ASN A 82 2.48 7.99 -2.85
C ASN A 82 3.41 8.11 -4.05
N LEU A 83 3.01 7.59 -5.22
CA LEU A 83 3.78 7.71 -6.46
C LEU A 83 3.94 9.18 -6.89
N LEU A 84 2.89 9.98 -6.76
CA LEU A 84 2.95 11.41 -7.09
C LEU A 84 3.97 12.14 -6.20
N VAL A 85 4.04 11.83 -4.91
CA VAL A 85 5.05 12.41 -4.01
C VAL A 85 6.46 12.07 -4.47
N LEU A 86 6.71 10.80 -4.81
CA LEU A 86 8.02 10.35 -5.28
C LEU A 86 8.41 11.02 -6.61
N ARG A 87 7.48 11.10 -7.55
CA ARG A 87 7.67 11.77 -8.84
C ARG A 87 7.99 13.25 -8.67
N ARG A 88 7.27 13.96 -7.81
CA ARG A 88 7.55 15.38 -7.53
C ARG A 88 8.93 15.57 -6.88
N ALA A 89 9.32 14.67 -5.98
CA ALA A 89 10.65 14.71 -5.38
C ALA A 89 11.77 14.55 -6.42
N ASP A 90 11.58 13.65 -7.39
CA ASP A 90 12.51 13.43 -8.50
C ASP A 90 12.59 14.64 -9.45
N GLU A 91 11.44 15.18 -9.87
CA GLU A 91 11.36 16.38 -10.72
C GLU A 91 12.08 17.59 -10.07
N MET A 92 11.91 17.78 -8.76
CA MET A 92 12.62 18.83 -8.01
C MET A 92 14.13 18.59 -7.94
N ALA A 93 14.56 17.34 -7.82
CA ALA A 93 15.98 16.99 -7.81
C ALA A 93 16.61 17.27 -9.19
N GLY A 94 15.95 16.88 -10.27
CA GLY A 94 16.38 17.18 -11.65
C GLY A 94 16.51 18.68 -11.90
N ALA A 95 15.49 19.46 -11.55
CA ALA A 95 15.53 20.92 -11.72
C ALA A 95 16.70 21.60 -10.98
N LEU A 96 17.10 21.09 -9.80
CA LEU A 96 18.26 21.60 -9.08
C LEU A 96 19.60 21.24 -9.75
N LEU A 97 19.67 20.09 -10.42
CA LEU A 97 20.84 19.69 -11.18
C LEU A 97 21.00 20.55 -12.44
N ASP A 98 19.91 20.79 -13.16
CA ASP A 98 19.93 21.61 -14.39
C ASP A 98 20.35 23.06 -14.13
N VAL A 99 19.98 23.64 -12.97
CA VAL A 99 20.37 25.01 -12.60
C VAL A 99 21.87 25.13 -12.26
N ARG A 100 22.54 24.03 -11.91
CA ARG A 100 23.97 24.00 -11.55
C ARG A 100 24.90 23.54 -12.68
N ALA A 101 24.34 23.02 -13.77
CA ALA A 101 25.06 22.64 -14.98
C ALA A 101 25.39 23.87 -15.83
#